data_AF-A0A0A0NWZ7-F1
#
_entry.id   AF-A0A0A0NWZ7-F1
#
_cell.length_a   1.000
_cell.length_b   1.000
_cell.length_c   1.000
_cell.angle_alpha   90.00
_cell.angle_beta   90.00
_cell.angle_gamma   90.00
#
_symmetry.space_group_name_H-M   'P 1'
#
loop_
_entity.id
_entity.type
_entity.pdbx_description
1 polymer ?
#
loop_
_entity_poly.entity_id
_entity_poly.type
_entity_poly.pdbx_seq_one_letter_code
_entity_poly.pdbx_strand_id
1 'polypeptide(L)'
;MTTANQTAPSPAADAPAEAPAGAPADAPAVLAEISGMLRTMLDEYGLDDIEVTMETRFTEDLELESIDLVALAGSLEARYGRQVNFAEFVAGLELDEIIDLTVGQLVEYVVRCLRAARER
;
A
#
# COMPACT_ATOMS: atom_id res chain seq x y z
N MET A 1 4.45 10.61 -52.33
CA MET A 1 5.24 9.95 -51.29
C MET A 1 5.22 10.84 -50.06
N THR A 2 4.25 10.63 -49.17
CA THR A 2 4.21 11.26 -47.85
C THR A 2 4.01 10.11 -46.87
N THR A 3 5.02 9.91 -46.03
CA THR A 3 5.12 8.85 -45.03
C THR A 3 4.00 8.99 -44.00
N ALA A 4 3.42 7.84 -43.67
CA ALA A 4 2.46 7.63 -42.61
C ALA A 4 3.05 7.99 -41.24
N ASN A 5 2.27 8.66 -40.39
CA ASN A 5 2.45 8.51 -38.94
C ASN A 5 1.13 8.03 -38.33
N GLN A 6 1.11 6.73 -38.09
CA GLN A 6 0.11 6.01 -37.32
C GLN A 6 0.58 6.09 -35.86
N THR A 7 -0.16 6.83 -35.03
CA THR A 7 0.03 6.81 -33.58
C THR A 7 -1.33 6.71 -32.91
N ALA A 8 -1.67 5.50 -32.50
CA ALA A 8 -2.48 5.16 -31.35
C ALA A 8 -2.22 3.68 -31.03
N PRO A 9 -2.31 3.20 -29.78
CA PRO A 9 -2.89 3.88 -28.61
C PRO A 9 -1.95 3.91 -27.38
N SER A 10 -1.94 5.00 -26.63
CA SER A 10 -1.85 4.86 -25.17
C SER A 10 -3.29 4.83 -24.68
N PRO A 11 -3.78 3.72 -24.10
CA PRO A 11 -4.87 3.87 -23.16
C PRO A 11 -4.29 4.64 -21.99
N ALA A 12 -4.53 5.95 -21.96
CA ALA A 12 -4.74 6.60 -20.68
C ALA A 12 -5.87 5.79 -20.04
N ALA A 13 -5.54 5.01 -19.01
CA ALA A 13 -6.52 4.43 -18.12
C ALA A 13 -7.16 5.59 -17.34
N ASP A 14 -8.04 6.32 -18.02
CA ASP A 14 -8.97 7.26 -17.42
C ASP A 14 -10.13 6.44 -16.85
N ALA A 15 -10.09 6.27 -15.52
CA ALA A 15 -11.21 6.20 -14.57
C ALA A 15 -12.32 5.12 -14.76
N PRO A 16 -13.20 4.85 -13.77
CA PRO A 16 -13.27 5.28 -12.37
C PRO A 16 -13.27 4.06 -11.41
N ALA A 17 -12.50 4.09 -10.32
CA ALA A 17 -12.87 3.26 -9.18
C ALA A 17 -14.02 3.96 -8.45
N GLU A 18 -15.22 3.88 -9.04
CA GLU A 18 -16.46 4.00 -8.28
C GLU A 18 -16.32 3.07 -7.08
N ALA A 19 -16.27 3.68 -5.90
CA ALA A 19 -16.24 2.98 -4.64
C ALA A 19 -17.36 1.94 -4.61
N PRO A 20 -17.05 0.63 -4.50
CA PRO A 20 -17.93 -0.17 -3.70
C PRO A 20 -17.75 0.37 -2.29
N ALA A 21 -18.86 0.72 -1.64
CA ALA A 21 -18.94 0.67 -0.19
C ALA A 21 -18.72 -0.79 0.25
N GLY A 22 -17.50 -1.29 0.04
CA GLY A 22 -16.98 -2.51 0.61
C GLY A 22 -16.76 -2.25 2.08
N ALA A 23 -16.96 -3.27 2.88
CA ALA A 23 -16.67 -3.18 4.29
C ALA A 23 -15.23 -2.67 4.48
N PRO A 24 -14.91 -1.99 5.59
CA PRO A 24 -13.54 -1.58 5.91
C PRO A 24 -12.53 -2.75 6.01
N ALA A 25 -12.95 -3.99 5.72
CA ALA A 25 -12.14 -5.21 5.76
C ALA A 25 -11.88 -5.83 4.36
N ASP A 26 -12.15 -5.10 3.27
CA ASP A 26 -11.87 -5.57 1.91
C ASP A 26 -10.47 -5.16 1.44
N ALA A 27 -9.72 -6.10 0.84
CA ALA A 27 -8.35 -5.88 0.36
C ALA A 27 -8.15 -4.65 -0.54
N PRO A 28 -9.00 -4.36 -1.55
CA PRO A 28 -8.83 -3.16 -2.37
C PRO A 28 -9.09 -1.86 -1.60
N ALA A 29 -9.98 -1.87 -0.61
CA ALA A 29 -10.24 -0.69 0.23
C ALA A 29 -9.07 -0.41 1.17
N VAL A 30 -8.53 -1.47 1.78
CA VAL A 30 -7.33 -1.41 2.63
C VAL A 30 -6.11 -0.96 1.83
N LEU A 31 -5.92 -1.50 0.61
CA LEU A 31 -4.87 -1.05 -0.30
C LEU A 31 -4.99 0.45 -0.60
N ALA A 32 -6.18 0.92 -0.98
CA ALA A 32 -6.38 2.34 -1.27
C ALA A 32 -6.08 3.24 -0.06
N GLU A 33 -6.46 2.84 1.15
CA GLU A 33 -6.12 3.58 2.38
C GLU A 33 -4.60 3.58 2.64
N ILE A 34 -3.94 2.42 2.53
CA ILE A 34 -2.50 2.30 2.75
C ILE A 34 -1.71 3.08 1.69
N SER A 35 -2.08 2.96 0.41
CA SER A 35 -1.47 3.73 -0.68
C SER A 35 -1.64 5.22 -0.47
N GLY A 36 -2.78 5.68 0.07
CA GLY A 36 -2.98 7.08 0.44
C GLY A 36 -2.06 7.55 1.57
N MET A 37 -1.87 6.73 2.61
CA MET A 37 -0.92 7.02 3.70
C MET A 37 0.52 7.04 3.20
N LEU A 38 0.91 6.05 2.40
CA LEU A 38 2.23 5.98 1.79
C LEU A 38 2.50 7.17 0.90
N ARG A 39 1.54 7.57 0.04
CA ARG A 39 1.68 8.77 -0.79
C ARG A 39 1.87 10.04 0.05
N THR A 40 1.21 10.14 1.19
CA THR A 40 1.39 11.27 2.11
C THR A 40 2.80 11.29 2.71
N MET A 41 3.36 10.13 3.07
CA MET A 41 4.76 10.04 3.53
C MET A 41 5.74 10.33 2.40
N LEU A 42 5.50 9.80 1.22
CA LEU A 42 6.36 9.96 0.03
C LEU A 42 6.33 11.40 -0.51
N ASP A 43 5.25 12.14 -0.32
CA ASP A 43 5.15 13.57 -0.66
C ASP A 43 6.24 14.41 0.05
N GLU A 44 6.56 14.09 1.32
CA GLU A 44 7.64 14.75 2.05
C GLU A 44 9.02 14.52 1.41
N TYR A 45 9.18 13.41 0.68
CA TYR A 45 10.38 13.05 -0.07
C TYR A 45 10.32 13.45 -1.55
N GLY A 46 9.19 14.02 -2.03
CA GLY A 46 8.97 14.36 -3.44
C GLY A 46 8.76 13.15 -4.36
N LEU A 47 8.28 12.04 -3.79
CA LEU A 47 8.08 10.74 -4.45
C LEU A 47 6.59 10.41 -4.66
N ASP A 48 5.73 11.42 -4.78
CA ASP A 48 4.28 11.23 -4.85
C ASP A 48 3.78 10.65 -6.19
N ASP A 49 4.61 10.65 -7.24
CA ASP A 49 4.29 10.09 -8.55
C ASP A 49 4.48 8.55 -8.62
N ILE A 50 4.99 7.92 -7.56
CA ILE A 50 5.20 6.47 -7.51
C ILE A 50 3.84 5.73 -7.44
N GLU A 51 3.66 4.76 -8.33
CA GLU A 51 2.50 3.88 -8.32
C GLU A 51 2.63 2.81 -7.23
N VAL A 52 1.79 2.92 -6.19
CA VAL A 52 1.73 1.94 -5.09
C VAL A 52 0.73 0.83 -5.43
N THR A 53 1.24 -0.36 -5.74
CA THR A 53 0.49 -1.57 -6.06
C THR A 53 0.70 -2.66 -4.99
N MET A 54 0.01 -3.80 -5.12
CA MET A 54 0.23 -4.95 -4.22
C MET A 54 1.64 -5.55 -4.33
N GLU A 55 2.31 -5.38 -5.47
CA GLU A 55 3.63 -5.94 -5.74
C GLU A 55 4.76 -4.98 -5.34
N THR A 56 4.42 -3.72 -5.04
CA THR A 56 5.37 -2.67 -4.62
C THR A 56 6.04 -3.03 -3.30
N ARG A 57 7.37 -2.95 -3.29
CA ARG A 57 8.23 -3.24 -2.12
C ARG A 57 8.49 -1.99 -1.31
N PHE A 58 8.40 -2.09 0.02
CA PHE A 58 8.63 -0.92 0.89
C PHE A 58 10.07 -0.40 0.79
N THR A 59 11.06 -1.28 0.81
CA THR A 59 12.47 -0.86 0.77
C THR A 59 13.02 -0.68 -0.64
N GLU A 60 12.61 -1.50 -1.62
CA GLU A 60 13.15 -1.40 -2.99
C GLU A 60 12.41 -0.40 -3.89
N ASP A 61 11.09 -0.36 -3.86
CA ASP A 61 10.32 0.55 -4.73
C ASP A 61 10.07 1.91 -4.06
N LEU A 62 9.82 1.91 -2.75
CA LEU A 62 9.49 3.13 -1.99
C LEU A 62 10.70 3.72 -1.25
N GLU A 63 11.85 3.05 -1.30
CA GLU A 63 13.09 3.45 -0.63
C GLU A 63 12.90 3.75 0.88
N LEU A 64 11.90 3.13 1.51
CA LEU A 64 11.58 3.37 2.92
C LEU A 64 12.59 2.68 3.82
N GLU A 65 13.08 3.43 4.81
CA GLU A 65 13.97 2.89 5.81
C GLU A 65 13.20 2.07 6.86
N SER A 66 13.92 1.26 7.63
CA SER A 66 13.33 0.51 8.75
C SER A 66 12.64 1.44 9.76
N ILE A 67 13.06 2.71 9.85
CA ILE A 67 12.44 3.73 10.72
C ILE A 67 11.10 4.18 10.15
N ASP A 68 11.00 4.41 8.83
CA ASP A 68 9.75 4.78 8.17
C ASP A 68 8.70 3.67 8.29
N LEU A 69 9.11 2.40 8.24
CA LEU A 69 8.22 1.26 8.49
C LEU A 69 7.62 1.29 9.90
N VAL A 70 8.40 1.66 10.91
CA VAL A 70 7.90 1.83 12.29
C VAL A 70 6.96 3.03 12.40
N ALA A 71 7.24 4.12 11.68
CA ALA A 71 6.34 5.28 11.61
C ALA A 71 5.02 4.95 10.91
N LEU A 72 5.08 4.16 9.83
CA LEU A 72 3.91 3.63 9.13
C LEU A 72 3.10 2.71 10.07
N ALA A 73 3.77 1.87 10.85
CA ALA A 73 3.12 1.04 11.86
C ALA A 73 2.31 1.87 12.88
N GLY A 74 2.88 2.96 13.38
CA GLY A 74 2.18 3.87 14.26
C GLY A 74 0.96 4.53 13.60
N SER A 75 1.08 4.88 12.32
CA SER A 75 -0.02 5.47 11.53
C SER A 75 -1.16 4.46 11.32
N LEU A 76 -0.82 3.21 11.01
CA LEU A 76 -1.76 2.11 10.87
C LEU A 76 -2.46 1.80 12.20
N GLU A 77 -1.72 1.73 13.30
CA GLU A 77 -2.30 1.52 14.64
C GLU A 77 -3.22 2.69 15.03
N ALA A 78 -2.87 3.93 14.72
CA ALA A 78 -3.74 5.07 14.97
C ALA A 78 -5.05 5.01 14.15
N ARG A 79 -4.99 4.49 12.92
CA ARG A 79 -6.15 4.37 12.03
C ARG A 79 -7.04 3.17 12.34
N TYR A 80 -6.45 1.97 12.40
CA TYR A 80 -7.14 0.69 12.57
C TYR A 80 -7.22 0.25 14.03
N GLY A 81 -6.55 0.96 14.93
CA GLY A 81 -6.49 0.64 16.35
C GLY A 81 -5.67 -0.62 16.62
N ARG A 82 -5.89 -1.16 17.83
CA ARG A 82 -5.22 -2.36 18.35
C ARG A 82 -5.62 -3.66 17.65
N GLN A 83 -6.44 -3.58 16.61
CA GLN A 83 -6.78 -4.71 15.75
C GLN A 83 -5.63 -5.03 14.79
N VAL A 84 -4.84 -4.04 14.38
CA VAL A 84 -3.71 -4.19 13.47
C VAL A 84 -2.45 -3.76 14.21
N ASN A 85 -1.53 -4.69 14.48
CA ASN A 85 -0.25 -4.39 15.13
C ASN A 85 0.91 -4.63 14.16
N PHE A 86 1.07 -3.70 13.21
CA PHE A 86 2.13 -3.81 12.22
C PHE A 86 3.53 -3.71 12.86
N ALA A 87 3.68 -2.99 13.97
CA ALA A 87 4.95 -2.90 14.68
C ALA A 87 5.38 -4.27 15.22
N GLU A 88 4.44 -5.04 15.78
CA GLU A 88 4.69 -6.42 16.22
C GLU A 88 4.96 -7.36 15.05
N PHE A 89 4.28 -7.18 13.92
CA PHE A 89 4.54 -7.94 12.70
C PHE A 89 5.96 -7.71 12.18
N VAL A 90 6.36 -6.44 11.98
CA VAL A 90 7.72 -6.08 11.51
C VAL A 90 8.79 -6.50 12.51
N ALA A 91 8.54 -6.38 13.82
CA ALA A 91 9.48 -6.82 14.85
C ALA A 91 9.71 -8.35 14.85
N GLY A 92 8.80 -9.12 14.26
CA GLY A 92 8.94 -10.56 14.08
C GLY A 92 9.63 -10.98 12.78
N LEU A 93 9.85 -10.05 11.85
CA LEU A 93 10.50 -10.31 10.56
C LEU A 93 12.02 -10.17 10.66
N GLU A 94 12.74 -11.00 9.94
CA GLU A 94 14.17 -10.84 9.72
C GLU A 94 14.46 -9.69 8.74
N LEU A 95 15.69 -9.17 8.73
CA LEU A 95 16.08 -8.09 7.81
C LEU A 95 15.81 -8.44 6.34
N ASP A 96 16.05 -9.69 5.95
CA ASP A 96 15.79 -10.18 4.59
C ASP A 96 14.28 -10.14 4.24
N GLU A 97 13.43 -10.50 5.21
CA GLU A 97 11.96 -10.45 5.07
C GLU A 97 11.44 -9.01 5.04
N ILE A 98 12.09 -8.08 5.76
CA ILE A 98 11.75 -6.66 5.71
C ILE A 98 12.05 -6.08 4.34
N ILE A 99 13.17 -6.48 3.71
CA ILE A 99 13.57 -6.00 2.39
C ILE A 99 12.62 -6.53 1.31
N ASP A 100 12.19 -7.79 1.40
CA ASP A 100 11.22 -8.38 0.47
C ASP A 100 9.76 -8.00 0.80
N LEU A 101 9.54 -7.19 1.84
CA LEU A 101 8.20 -6.84 2.28
C LEU A 101 7.47 -6.00 1.22
N THR A 102 6.32 -6.51 0.80
CA THR A 102 5.44 -5.87 -0.17
C THR A 102 4.20 -5.26 0.47
N VAL A 103 3.64 -4.25 -0.18
CA VAL A 103 2.36 -3.63 0.21
C VAL A 103 1.24 -4.66 0.22
N GLY A 104 1.25 -5.65 -0.69
CA GLY A 104 0.28 -6.73 -0.72
C GLY A 104 0.28 -7.57 0.55
N GLN A 105 1.46 -7.93 1.07
CA GLN A 105 1.57 -8.65 2.36
C GLN A 105 1.00 -7.84 3.52
N LEU A 106 1.25 -6.52 3.54
CA LEU A 106 0.65 -5.64 4.54
C LEU A 106 -0.88 -5.60 4.42
N VAL A 107 -1.41 -5.44 3.21
CA VAL A 107 -2.86 -5.42 2.95
C VAL A 107 -3.51 -6.73 3.41
N GLU A 108 -2.93 -7.88 3.08
CA GLU A 108 -3.43 -9.18 3.53
C GLU A 108 -3.39 -9.33 5.05
N TYR A 109 -2.31 -8.87 5.70
CA TYR A 109 -2.20 -8.87 7.15
C TYR A 109 -3.31 -8.03 7.80
N VAL A 110 -3.54 -6.81 7.30
CA VAL A 110 -4.59 -5.91 7.80
C VAL A 110 -5.98 -6.53 7.62
N VAL A 111 -6.29 -7.03 6.42
CA VAL A 111 -7.57 -7.69 6.12
C VAL A 111 -7.82 -8.86 7.05
N ARG A 112 -6.80 -9.70 7.28
CA ARG A 112 -6.88 -10.84 8.19
C ARG A 112 -7.17 -10.40 9.62
N CYS A 113 -6.50 -9.37 10.11
CA CYS A 113 -6.73 -8.80 11.44
C CYS A 113 -8.15 -8.24 11.59
N LEU A 114 -8.62 -7.48 10.60
CA LEU A 114 -9.96 -6.89 10.61
C LEU A 114 -11.07 -7.95 10.53
N ARG A 115 -10.85 -9.05 9.80
CA ARG A 115 -11.76 -10.21 9.79
C ARG A 115 -11.79 -10.91 11.15
N ALA A 116 -10.62 -11.22 11.72
CA ALA A 116 -10.53 -11.88 13.03
C ALA A 116 -11.17 -11.06 14.16
N ALA A 117 -11.12 -9.72 14.06
CA ALA A 117 -11.74 -8.85 15.04
C ALA A 117 -13.27 -8.79 14.95
N ARG A 118 -13.88 -9.11 13.80
CA ARG A 118 -15.35 -9.19 13.64
C ARG A 118 -15.95 -10.48 14.19
N GLU A 119 -15.14 -11.52 14.34
CA GLU A 119 -15.56 -12.84 14.82
C GLU A 119 -15.49 -12.97 16.36
N ARG A 120 -15.12 -11.89 17.06
CA ARG A 120 -14.95 -11.80 18.52
C ARG A 120 -16.10 -11.03 19.15
#